data_AF-A0A6B9SBX6-F1
#
_entry.id   AF-A0A6B9SBX6-F1
#
_cell.length_a   1.000
_cell.length_b   1.000
_cell.length_c   1.000
_cell.angle_alpha   90.00
_cell.angle_beta   90.00
_cell.angle_gamma   90.00
#
_symmetry.space_group_name_H-M   'P 1'
#
loop_
_entity.id
_entity.type
_entity.pdbx_description
1 polymer ?
#
loop_
_entity_poly.entity_id
_entity_poly.type
_entity_poly.pdbx_seq_one_letter_code
_entity_poly.pdbx_strand_id
1 'polypeptide(L)' 'DRLRQQERAIMQLCVRDARMPRADFLRQFPGNEVDESWTEALAKGKSKYAEAIARLQPDIVRCQQKLTALETETGLKVA' A
#
# COMPACT_ATOMS: atom_id res chain seq x y z
N ASP A 1 1.37 -17.05 -4.75
CA ASP A 1 0.97 -16.70 -3.39
C ASP A 1 0.03 -15.50 -3.43
N ARG A 2 -1.11 -15.58 -2.74
CA ARG A 2 -2.15 -14.53 -2.67
C ARG A 2 -1.60 -13.26 -2.00
N LEU A 3 -0.67 -13.41 -1.06
CA LEU A 3 0.00 -12.31 -0.35
C LEU A 3 0.82 -11.45 -1.32
N ARG A 4 1.75 -12.08 -2.04
CA ARG A 4 2.60 -11.43 -3.06
C ARG A 4 1.81 -10.79 -4.20
N GLN A 5 0.59 -11.27 -4.46
CA GLN A 5 -0.30 -10.64 -5.43
C GLN A 5 -0.84 -9.30 -4.91
N GLN A 6 -1.24 -9.22 -3.63
CA GLN A 6 -1.72 -7.96 -3.05
C GLN A 6 -0.60 -6.93 -2.90
N GLU A 7 0.59 -7.33 -2.45
CA GLU A 7 1.77 -6.44 -2.40
C GLU A 7 2.07 -5.82 -3.76
N ARG A 8 2.04 -6.64 -4.83
CA ARG A 8 2.24 -6.16 -6.20
C ARG A 8 1.13 -5.24 -6.68
N ALA A 9 -0.11 -5.49 -6.28
CA ALA A 9 -1.24 -4.62 -6.61
C ALA A 9 -1.06 -3.23 -5.96
N ILE A 10 -0.70 -3.18 -4.67
CA ILE A 10 -0.41 -1.93 -3.97
C ILE A 10 0.77 -1.21 -4.63
N MET A 11 1.84 -1.93 -4.99
CA MET A 11 2.97 -1.35 -5.72
C MET A 11 2.54 -0.74 -7.07
N GLN A 12 1.65 -1.38 -7.83
CA GLN A 12 1.15 -0.81 -9.09
C GLN A 12 0.35 0.48 -8.83
N LEU A 13 -0.58 0.45 -7.87
CA LEU A 13 -1.40 1.62 -7.51
C LEU A 13 -0.52 2.81 -7.08
N CYS A 14 0.46 2.58 -6.22
CA CYS A 14 1.34 3.65 -5.75
C CYS A 14 2.34 4.10 -6.83
N VAL A 15 3.10 3.17 -7.43
CA VAL A 15 4.22 3.54 -8.31
C VAL A 15 3.77 3.91 -9.72
N ARG A 16 2.85 3.13 -10.30
CA ARG A 16 2.40 3.33 -11.68
C ARG A 16 1.28 4.35 -11.76
N ASP A 17 0.22 4.17 -10.98
CA ASP A 17 -1.01 4.94 -11.13
C ASP A 17 -0.93 6.27 -10.38
N ALA A 18 -0.37 6.27 -9.15
CA ALA A 18 -0.12 7.50 -8.39
C ALA A 18 1.20 8.19 -8.76
N ARG A 19 2.01 7.61 -9.66
CA ARG A 19 3.33 8.12 -10.09
C ARG A 19 4.33 8.33 -8.94
N MET A 20 4.20 7.57 -7.85
CA MET A 20 5.17 7.57 -6.77
C MET A 20 6.52 7.02 -7.27
N PRO A 21 7.66 7.66 -6.98
CA PRO A 21 8.96 7.08 -7.28
C PRO A 21 9.11 5.69 -6.64
N ARG A 22 9.58 4.70 -7.41
CA ARG A 22 9.74 3.32 -6.91
C ARG A 22 10.66 3.27 -5.68
N ALA A 23 11.70 4.10 -5.63
CA ALA A 23 12.60 4.18 -4.48
C ALA A 23 11.87 4.64 -3.21
N ASP A 24 10.96 5.61 -3.31
CA ASP A 24 10.15 6.08 -2.18
C ASP A 24 9.20 4.99 -1.69
N PHE A 25 8.59 4.24 -2.61
CA PHE A 25 7.72 3.11 -2.27
C PHE A 25 8.52 2.03 -1.53
N LEU A 26 9.66 1.59 -2.07
CA LEU A 26 10.49 0.56 -1.45
C LEU A 26 11.05 0.97 -0.07
N ARG A 27 11.20 2.27 0.18
CA ARG A 27 11.63 2.80 1.47
C ARG A 27 10.50 2.84 2.51
N GLN A 28 9.27 3.10 2.07
CA GLN A 28 8.14 3.39 2.96
C GLN A 28 7.17 2.22 3.12
N PHE A 29 7.03 1.36 2.12
CA PHE A 29 6.06 0.27 2.15
C PHE A 29 6.40 -0.84 3.16
N PRO A 30 7.67 -1.25 3.33
CA PRO A 30 8.02 -2.22 4.36
C PRO A 30 7.62 -1.75 5.77
N GLY A 31 6.85 -2.57 6.49
CA GLY A 31 6.30 -2.26 7.82
C GLY A 31 4.96 -1.50 7.79
N ASN A 32 4.43 -1.18 6.60
CA ASN A 32 3.14 -0.49 6.41
C ASN A 32 2.17 -1.30 5.52
N GLU A 33 2.45 -2.57 5.28
CA GLU A 33 1.71 -3.42 4.34
C GLU A 33 0.24 -3.59 4.72
N VAL A 34 -0.07 -3.50 6.01
CA VAL A 34 -1.43 -3.58 6.57
C VAL A 34 -1.83 -2.32 7.34
N ASP A 35 -0.96 -1.30 7.37
CA ASP A 35 -1.25 -0.03 8.04
C ASP A 35 -2.05 0.89 7.11
N GLU A 36 -3.37 0.93 7.30
CA GLU A 36 -4.25 1.83 6.53
C GLU A 36 -3.94 3.32 6.78
N SER A 37 -3.40 3.66 7.96
CA SER A 37 -3.05 5.04 8.33
C SER A 37 -1.85 5.57 7.55
N TRP A 38 -0.96 4.68 7.09
CA TRP A 38 0.15 5.04 6.20
C TRP A 38 -0.36 5.59 4.86
N THR A 39 -1.34 4.94 4.25
CA THR A 39 -1.94 5.39 2.99
C THR A 39 -2.63 6.75 3.19
N GLU A 40 -3.32 6.94 4.32
CA GLU A 40 -3.94 8.22 4.68
C GLU A 40 -2.90 9.34 4.87
N ALA A 41 -1.78 9.05 5.54
CA ALA A 41 -0.69 10.01 5.73
C ALA A 41 -0.05 10.41 4.39
N LEU A 42 0.12 9.47 3.46
CA LEU A 42 0.61 9.77 2.11
C LEU A 42 -0.38 10.63 1.32
N ALA A 43 -1.68 10.35 1.43
CA ALA A 43 -2.75 11.12 0.78
C ALA A 43 -2.82 12.57 1.26
N LYS A 44 -2.56 12.82 2.56
CA LYS A 44 -2.55 14.15 3.18
C LYS A 44 -1.19 14.85 3.14
N GLY A 45 -0.17 14.17 2.62
CA GLY A 45 1.19 14.67 2.56
C GLY A 45 1.38 15.81 1.54
N LYS A 46 2.60 16.35 1.49
CA LYS A 46 3.01 17.40 0.54
C LYS A 46 3.72 16.84 -0.70
N SER A 47 3.78 15.52 -0.83
CA SER A 47 4.43 14.85 -1.96
C SER A 47 3.69 15.13 -3.26
N LYS A 48 4.40 15.17 -4.39
CA LYS A 48 3.79 15.36 -5.72
C LYS A 48 2.76 14.30 -6.10
N TYR A 49 2.82 13.13 -5.46
CA TYR A 49 1.89 12.01 -5.65
C TYR A 49 0.75 11.98 -4.62
N ALA A 50 0.71 12.87 -3.64
CA ALA A 50 -0.26 12.83 -2.53
C ALA A 50 -1.72 12.87 -3.04
N GLU A 51 -2.02 13.78 -3.97
CA GLU A 51 -3.36 13.90 -4.55
C GLU A 51 -3.78 12.65 -5.34
N ALA A 52 -2.84 12.02 -6.03
CA ALA A 52 -3.11 10.79 -6.77
C ALA A 52 -3.29 9.59 -5.83
N ILE A 53 -2.49 9.51 -4.75
CA ILE A 53 -2.69 8.55 -3.68
C ILE A 53 -4.06 8.76 -3.01
N ALA A 54 -4.48 9.99 -2.74
CA ALA A 54 -5.78 10.27 -2.15
C ALA A 54 -6.95 9.73 -3.00
N ARG A 55 -6.85 9.82 -4.34
CA ARG A 55 -7.85 9.25 -5.25
C ARG A 55 -7.86 7.71 -5.23
N LEU A 56 -6.69 7.10 -5.10
CA LEU A 56 -6.50 5.64 -5.12
C LEU A 56 -6.57 5.01 -3.72
N GLN A 57 -6.68 5.83 -2.67
CA GLN A 57 -6.65 5.40 -1.27
C GLN A 57 -7.66 4.29 -0.98
N PRO A 58 -8.94 4.35 -1.44
CA PRO A 58 -9.88 3.26 -1.18
C PRO A 58 -9.43 1.92 -1.75
N ASP A 59 -8.81 1.91 -2.93
CA ASP A 59 -8.32 0.70 -3.57
C ASP A 59 -7.07 0.15 -2.89
N ILE A 60 -6.15 1.04 -2.49
CA ILE A 60 -4.95 0.68 -1.72
C ILE A 60 -5.35 0.06 -0.37
N VAL A 61 -6.23 0.73 0.38
CA VAL A 61 -6.75 0.24 1.67
C VAL A 61 -7.45 -1.11 1.51
N ARG A 62 -8.25 -1.30 0.46
CA ARG A 62 -8.87 -2.60 0.17
C ARG A 62 -7.84 -3.72 -0.05
N CYS A 63 -6.68 -3.42 -0.64
CA CYS A 63 -5.58 -4.38 -0.75
C CYS A 63 -4.90 -4.64 0.60
N GLN A 64 -4.69 -3.61 1.42
CA GLN A 64 -4.14 -3.75 2.77
C GLN A 64 -5.05 -4.61 3.66
N GLN A 65 -6.37 -4.41 3.62
CA GLN A 65 -7.35 -5.25 4.33
C GLN A 65 -7.30 -6.72 3.92
N LYS A 66 -7.08 -7.00 2.63
CA LYS A 66 -6.87 -8.38 2.16
C LYS A 66 -5.57 -8.97 2.68
N LEU A 67 -4.51 -8.17 2.81
CA LEU A 67 -3.26 -8.61 3.43
C LEU A 67 -3.49 -8.95 4.90
N THR A 68 -4.17 -8.10 5.67
CA THR A 68 -4.54 -8.37 7.08
C THR A 68 -5.35 -9.67 7.23
N ALA A 69 -6.33 -9.89 6.34
CA ALA A 69 -7.12 -11.11 6.36
C ALA A 69 -6.26 -12.35 6.06
N LEU A 70 -5.33 -12.25 5.10
CA LEU A 70 -4.41 -13.34 4.75
C LEU A 70 -3.40 -13.63 5.85
N GLU A 71 -2.88 -12.62 6.55
CA GLU A 71 -2.05 -12.81 7.75
C GLU A 71 -2.79 -13.60 8.83
N THR A 72 -4.04 -13.22 9.09
CA THR A 72 -4.89 -13.88 10.08
C THR A 72 -5.20 -15.33 9.69
N GLU A 73 -5.46 -15.58 8.40
CA GLU A 73 -5.77 -16.91 7.85
C GLU A 73 -4.55 -17.85 7.87
N THR A 74 -3.35 -17.33 7.60
CA THR A 74 -2.13 -18.14 7.45
C THR A 74 -1.26 -18.19 8.69
N GLY A 75 -1.47 -17.29 9.66
CA GLY A 75 -0.58 -17.10 10.81
C GLY A 75 0.82 -16.59 10.45
N LEU A 76 1.05 -16.27 9.18
CA LEU A 76 2.29 -15.69 8.69
C LEU A 76 2.18 -14.17 8.79
N LYS A 77 3.09 -13.54 9.53
CA LYS A 77 3.17 -12.08 9.56
C LYS A 77 3.73 -11.56 8.25
N VAL A 78 3.08 -10.54 7.72
CA VAL A 78 3.64 -9.63 6.73
C VAL A 78 4.53 -8.68 7.55
N ALA A 79 5.79 -9.11 7.75
CA ALA A 79 6.89 -8.56 8.59
C ALA A 79 7.25 -9.39 9.83
#